data_AF-A0A396MN12-F1
#
_entry.id   AF-A0A396MN12-F1
#
_cell.length_a   1.000
_cell.length_b   1.000
_cell.length_c   1.000
_cell.angle_alpha   90.00
_cell.angle_beta   90.00
_cell.angle_gamma   90.00
#
_symmetry.space_group_name_H-M   'P 1'
#
loop_
_entity.id
_entity.type
_entity.pdbx_description
1 polymer ?
#
loop_
_entity_poly.entity_id
_entity_poly.type
_entity_poly.pdbx_seq_one_letter_code
_entity_poly.pdbx_strand_id
1 'polypeptide(L)' 'MQIVSSYGVEIKKKNIPLRSTLDIFRKAVSYLIPVYAETWEELSEIRNPQKRFNEAEHLVHETKKNHA' A
#
# COMPACT_ATOMS: atom_id res chain seq x y z
N MET A 1 15.26 -0.83 -27.14
CA MET A 1 14.19 -1.58 -26.45
C MET A 1 13.66 -0.72 -25.31
N GLN A 2 12.51 -0.07 -25.50
CA GLN A 2 11.81 0.66 -24.44
C GLN A 2 11.07 -0.37 -23.58
N ILE A 3 11.44 -0.49 -22.31
CA ILE A 3 10.69 -1.31 -21.35
C ILE A 3 9.54 -0.44 -20.87
N VAL A 4 8.39 -0.58 -21.51
CA VAL A 4 7.14 0.03 -21.05
C VAL A 4 6.49 -0.93 -20.05
N SER A 5 6.17 -0.43 -18.86
CA SER A 5 5.29 -1.14 -17.93
C SER A 5 3.92 -1.32 -18.60
N SER A 6 3.18 -2.38 -18.26
CA SER A 6 1.82 -2.64 -18.78
C SER A 6 0.83 -1.48 -18.60
N TYR A 7 1.19 -0.49 -17.78
CA TYR A 7 0.46 0.75 -17.53
C TYR A 7 0.87 1.93 -18.44
N GLY A 8 1.65 1.71 -19.50
CA GLY A 8 2.04 2.78 -20.44
C GLY A 8 2.97 3.84 -19.83
N VAL A 9 3.60 3.53 -18.69
CA VAL A 9 4.55 4.43 -18.03
C VAL A 9 5.94 4.20 -18.60
N GLU A 10 6.52 5.24 -19.21
CA GLU A 10 7.93 5.26 -19.58
C GLU A 10 8.79 5.23 -18.31
N ILE A 11 9.40 4.09 -18.02
CA ILE A 11 10.41 4.00 -16.97
C ILE A 11 11.66 4.69 -17.49
N LYS A 12 11.77 6.01 -17.23
CA LYS A 12 12.99 6.75 -17.53
C LYS A 12 14.15 6.03 -16.86
N LYS A 13 15.20 5.74 -17.64
CA LYS A 13 16.52 5.22 -17.20
C LYS A 13 17.26 6.20 -16.25
N LYS A 14 16.56 6.95 -15.42
CA LYS A 14 17.16 7.57 -14.25
C LYS A 14 17.39 6.43 -13.26
N ASN A 15 18.57 6.45 -12.68
CA ASN A 15 19.14 5.51 -11.73
C ASN A 15 18.33 5.48 -10.41
N ILE A 16 17.00 5.32 -10.49
CA ILE A 16 16.14 5.02 -9.36
C ILE A 16 16.52 3.58 -9.03
N PRO A 17 17.07 3.29 -7.85
CA PRO A 17 17.35 1.92 -7.47
C PRO A 17 16.02 1.21 -7.31
N LEU A 18 15.49 0.66 -8.42
CA LEU A 18 14.20 -0.01 -8.51
C LEU A 18 14.08 -1.07 -7.42
N ARG A 19 15.19 -1.73 -7.11
CA ARG A 19 15.30 -2.69 -6.01
C ARG A 19 15.04 -2.04 -4.64
N SER A 20 15.61 -0.87 -4.37
CA SER A 20 15.38 -0.13 -3.12
C SER A 20 13.96 0.42 -3.04
N THR A 21 13.43 0.94 -4.15
CA THR A 21 12.04 1.38 -4.22
C THR A 21 11.08 0.22 -3.96
N LEU A 22 11.30 -0.94 -4.59
CA LEU A 22 10.52 -2.16 -4.33
C LEU A 22 10.70 -2.68 -2.90
N ASP A 23 11.88 -2.55 -2.30
CA ASP A 23 12.11 -2.94 -0.91
C ASP A 23 11.33 -2.06 0.07
N ILE A 24 11.30 -0.74 -0.17
CA ILE A 24 10.49 0.20 0.62
C ILE A 24 9.00 -0.14 0.49
N PHE A 25 8.51 -0.36 -0.74
CA PHE A 25 7.12 -0.76 -0.96
C PHE A 25 6.80 -2.10 -0.29
N ARG A 26 7.71 -3.09 -0.38
CA ARG A 26 7.53 -4.38 0.28
C ARG A 26 7.42 -4.21 1.79
N LYS A 27 8.32 -3.44 2.41
CA LYS A 27 8.28 -3.16 3.86
C LYS A 27 6.99 -2.46 4.28
N ALA A 28 6.56 -1.46 3.51
CA ALA A 28 5.31 -0.76 3.78
C ALA A 28 4.10 -1.71 3.70
N VAL A 29 4.00 -2.52 2.64
CA VAL A 29 2.92 -3.50 2.52
C VAL A 29 2.98 -4.56 3.63
N SER A 30 4.17 -5.07 3.96
CA SER A 30 4.36 -6.02 5.06
C SER A 30 3.92 -5.48 6.41
N TYR A 31 4.12 -4.20 6.69
CA TYR A 31 3.63 -3.55 7.92
C TYR A 31 2.09 -3.46 7.94
N LEU A 32 1.47 -3.21 6.80
CA LEU A 32 0.03 -3.06 6.68
C LEU A 32 -0.75 -4.39 6.72
N ILE A 33 -0.14 -5.49 6.28
CA ILE A 33 -0.76 -6.82 6.27
C ILE A 33 -1.33 -7.23 7.65
N PRO A 34 -0.59 -7.20 8.76
CA PRO A 34 -1.14 -7.57 10.07
C PRO A 34 -2.25 -6.64 10.54
N VAL A 35 -2.07 -5.32 10.35
CA VAL A 35 -3.08 -4.31 10.73
C VAL A 35 -4.42 -4.58 10.03
N TYR A 36 -4.38 -4.87 8.73
CA TYR A 36 -5.60 -5.20 7.99
C TYR A 36 -6.12 -6.59 8.28
N ALA A 37 -5.27 -7.56 8.59
CA ALA A 37 -5.69 -8.92 8.93
C ALA A 37 -6.52 -8.95 10.23
N GLU A 38 -6.13 -8.15 11.23
CA GLU A 38 -6.85 -8.03 12.50
C GLU A 38 -8.24 -7.41 12.34
N THR A 39 -8.41 -6.45 11.43
CA THR A 39 -9.68 -5.73 11.22
C THR A 39 -10.40 -6.15 9.93
N TRP A 40 -9.97 -7.25 9.29
CA TRP A 40 -10.46 -7.62 7.96
C TRP A 40 -11.95 -7.97 7.97
N GLU A 41 -12.42 -8.68 9.00
CA GLU A 41 -13.83 -9.07 9.12
C GLU A 41 -14.73 -7.83 9.12
N GLU A 42 -14.48 -6.86 10.00
CA GLU A 42 -15.23 -5.60 10.09
C GLU A 42 -15.18 -4.77 8.81
N LEU A 43 -14.00 -4.67 8.18
CA LEU A 43 -13.85 -3.97 6.90
C LEU A 43 -14.59 -4.67 5.77
N SER A 44 -14.61 -6.01 5.76
CA SER A 44 -15.22 -6.80 4.68
C SER A 44 -16.75 -6.69 4.66
N GLU A 45 -17.37 -6.42 5.80
CA GLU A 45 -18.82 -6.19 5.92
C GLU A 45 -19.28 -4.87 5.26
N ILE A 46 -18.36 -3.91 5.08
CA ILE A 46 -18.64 -2.64 4.42
C ILE A 46 -18.82 -2.87 2.91
N ARG A 47 -20.08 -2.95 2.48
CA ARG A 47 -20.47 -3.14 1.07
C ARG A 47 -20.06 -1.99 0.15
N ASN A 48 -19.97 -0.77 0.69
CA ASN A 48 -19.58 0.41 -0.10
C ASN A 48 -18.04 0.46 -0.20
N PRO A 49 -17.47 0.30 -1.40
CA PRO A 49 -16.02 0.22 -1.58
C PRO A 49 -15.30 1.53 -1.22
N GLN A 50 -15.92 2.70 -1.48
CA GLN A 50 -15.34 4.00 -1.12
C GLN A 50 -15.26 4.16 0.40
N LYS A 51 -16.35 3.79 1.11
CA LYS A 51 -16.40 3.86 2.56
C LYS A 51 -15.39 2.89 3.18
N ARG A 52 -15.31 1.67 2.66
CA ARG A 52 -14.33 0.66 3.11
C ARG A 52 -12.89 1.13 2.94
N PHE A 53 -12.59 1.79 1.83
CA PHE A 53 -11.27 2.36 1.59
C PHE A 53 -10.93 3.47 2.59
N ASN A 54 -11.87 4.39 2.85
CA ASN A 54 -11.66 5.48 3.79
C ASN A 54 -11.44 4.97 5.24
N GLU A 55 -12.19 3.96 5.67
CA GLU A 55 -11.99 3.33 6.99
C GLU A 55 -10.63 2.61 7.07
N ALA A 56 -10.26 1.89 6.02
CA ALA A 56 -8.95 1.24 5.91
C ALA A 56 -7.80 2.25 5.93
N GLU A 57 -7.96 3.44 5.32
CA GLU A 57 -6.98 4.52 5.34
C GLU A 57 -6.88 5.16 6.74
N HIS A 58 -8.02 5.37 7.40
CA HIS A 58 -8.07 5.91 8.76
C HIS A 58 -7.33 5.00 9.76
N LEU A 59 -7.52 3.68 9.68
CA LEU A 59 -6.80 2.70 10.49
C LEU A 59 -5.27 2.81 10.34
N VAL A 60 -4.78 2.99 9.11
CA VAL A 60 -3.35 3.16 8.84
C VAL A 60 -2.80 4.46 9.42
N HIS A 61 -3.58 5.53 9.39
CA HIS A 61 -3.16 6.81 9.96
C HIS A 61 -3.17 6.81 11.49
N GLU A 62 -4.10 6.10 12.13
CA GLU A 62 -4.15 5.95 13.57
C GLU A 62 -3.01 5.04 14.09
N THR A 63 -2.70 3.93 13.41
CA THR A 63 -1.55 3.09 13.80
C THR A 63 -0.19 3.81 13.69
N LYS A 64 -0.08 4.83 12.82
CA LYS A 64 1.12 5.67 12.69
C LYS A 64 1.39 6.56 13.92
N LYS A 65 0.38 6.76 14.80
CA LYS A 65 0.52 7.52 16.05
C LYS A 65 0.92 6.66 17.25
N ASN A 66 1.06 5.34 17.09
CA ASN A 66 1.61 4.47 18.12
C ASN A 66 3.08 4.83 18.37
N HIS A 67 3.29 5.68 19.37
CA HIS A 67 4.57 5.95 20.00
C HIS A 67 4.96 4.70 20.81
N ALA A 68 5.45 3.67 20.13
CA ALA A 68 6.23 2.61 20.76
C ALA A 68 7.71 2.95 20.67
#